data_AF-A0A847G746-F1
#
_entry.id   AF-A0A847G746-F1
#
_cell.length_a   1.000
_cell.length_b   1.000
_cell.length_c   1.000
_cell.angle_alpha   90.00
_cell.angle_beta   90.00
_cell.angle_gamma   90.00
#
_symmetry.space_group_name_H-M   'P 1'
#
loop_
_entity.id
_entity.type
_entity.pdbx_description
1 polymer ?
#
loop_
_entity_poly.entity_id
_entity_poly.type
_entity_poly.pdbx_seq_one_letter_code
_entity_poly.pdbx_strand_id
1 'polypeptide(L)'
;RPTDTSISIKIVPDSDIQYYYEYGTSPGSYTAGQTATISAEGGEPSTATMTGLSPNTHYYYRMQYNYNSTGWVVRPEHSFWTQRNNGATFDFTITSDSHVGIMLGSASTWTQTMTNVAADQPDFHIDLGDTFAMDSVTSLSVADANYLEQRDYFDLVGHSAGIYLAMGNHEQTEGWHLDDSSNINTSPPVMSTNMMKKYYLNPAPNSFYSGNTVTYSYIDGDGLLEDYFAWEWGDALFVFIDPFWNTTSKPYAGNTGGGEPETGTGDRWDWTLGQDQYDWLKQTLENSHASYKFIFAHHMVGGSDDYVRGGANPAHLVEWGGYNEAGTTYEWESRRSGWGSETIHDILVANQVSAFIHGHDHQYAYEARDGVVYLSMPAAGFSGSGFNIYSTGSGYTIQALPSPGHVRVHVTPSVATFDYIATSGGTVNYSFDIEPSEAPEGMLGDVNGSGGVDSTDALIVLSADAGINVTSFCPMNCGDVNRDGLVNSTDALILLSFDAGLGVSFDIGLPGCPLTITQPSGCSAP
;
A
#
# COMPACT_ATOMS: atom_id res chain seq x y z
N ARG A 1 0.20 -8.82 -11.78
CA ARG A 1 -0.05 -8.96 -10.31
C ARG A 1 0.41 -10.35 -9.84
N PRO A 2 1.59 -10.46 -9.20
CA PRO A 2 2.09 -11.71 -8.63
C PRO A 2 1.39 -12.10 -7.31
N THR A 3 1.54 -13.35 -6.90
CA THR A 3 1.37 -13.84 -5.52
C THR A 3 2.60 -14.68 -5.15
N ASP A 4 2.55 -15.44 -4.07
CA ASP A 4 3.49 -16.51 -3.74
C ASP A 4 3.54 -17.62 -4.81
N THR A 5 2.41 -17.94 -5.43
CA THR A 5 2.22 -19.16 -6.24
C THR A 5 1.59 -18.90 -7.61
N SER A 6 1.37 -17.64 -7.98
CA SER A 6 0.75 -17.29 -9.26
C SER A 6 1.19 -15.92 -9.77
N ILE A 7 0.93 -15.65 -11.05
CA ILE A 7 0.92 -14.30 -11.60
C ILE A 7 -0.21 -14.13 -12.60
N SER A 8 -0.92 -13.01 -12.52
CA SER A 8 -1.88 -12.56 -13.54
C SER A 8 -1.27 -11.48 -14.43
N ILE A 9 -1.44 -11.64 -15.74
CA ILE A 9 -0.94 -10.75 -16.80
C ILE A 9 -2.14 -10.28 -17.61
N LYS A 10 -2.31 -8.96 -17.76
CA LYS A 10 -3.39 -8.34 -18.54
C LYS A 10 -2.83 -7.59 -19.74
N ILE A 11 -3.31 -7.94 -20.93
CA ILE A 11 -2.94 -7.35 -22.22
C ILE A 11 -4.15 -6.69 -22.88
N VAL A 12 -3.90 -5.76 -23.81
CA VAL A 12 -4.91 -5.22 -24.73
C VAL A 12 -4.36 -5.39 -26.14
N PRO A 13 -4.79 -6.41 -26.91
CA PRO A 13 -4.28 -6.62 -28.26
C PRO A 13 -4.97 -5.70 -29.27
N ASP A 14 -4.26 -5.23 -30.30
CA ASP A 14 -4.87 -4.38 -31.36
C ASP A 14 -5.82 -5.12 -32.31
N SER A 15 -5.88 -6.44 -32.22
CA SER A 15 -6.65 -7.29 -33.13
C SER A 15 -7.02 -8.60 -32.43
N ASP A 16 -8.03 -9.29 -32.96
CA ASP A 16 -8.39 -10.60 -32.45
C ASP A 16 -7.21 -11.58 -32.56
N ILE A 17 -6.81 -12.14 -31.42
CA ILE A 17 -5.71 -13.08 -31.34
C ILE A 17 -6.06 -14.29 -30.47
N GLN A 18 -5.34 -15.38 -30.70
CA GLN A 18 -5.13 -16.40 -29.68
C GLN A 18 -3.75 -16.21 -29.08
N TYR A 19 -3.62 -16.39 -27.77
CA TYR A 19 -2.34 -16.29 -27.09
C TYR A 19 -2.21 -17.27 -25.93
N TYR A 20 -0.97 -17.59 -25.57
CA TYR A 20 -0.61 -18.25 -24.33
C TYR A 20 0.77 -17.74 -23.89
N TYR A 21 1.16 -18.07 -22.67
CA TYR A 21 2.51 -17.84 -22.18
C TYR A 21 3.22 -19.15 -21.91
N GLU A 22 4.50 -19.21 -22.25
CA GLU A 22 5.42 -20.25 -21.79
C GLU A 22 6.40 -19.63 -20.78
N TYR A 23 6.77 -20.38 -19.75
CA TYR A 23 7.59 -19.86 -18.65
C TYR A 23 8.54 -20.91 -18.04
N GLY A 24 9.61 -20.44 -17.41
CA GLY A 24 10.62 -21.25 -16.74
C GLY A 24 11.52 -20.43 -15.81
N THR A 25 12.47 -21.07 -15.15
CA THR A 25 13.34 -20.44 -14.14
C THR A 25 14.75 -20.13 -14.67
N SER A 26 14.93 -20.16 -15.99
CA SER A 26 16.19 -19.83 -16.64
C SER A 26 15.94 -19.05 -17.94
N PRO A 27 16.73 -18.00 -18.23
CA PRO A 27 16.57 -17.23 -19.47
C PRO A 27 16.60 -18.13 -20.70
N GLY A 28 15.67 -17.93 -21.63
CA GLY A 28 15.53 -18.69 -22.86
C GLY A 28 15.05 -20.13 -22.69
N SER A 29 14.67 -20.56 -21.48
CA SER A 29 14.21 -21.92 -21.18
C SER A 29 12.87 -21.93 -20.46
N TYR A 30 11.82 -22.33 -21.18
CA TYR A 30 10.43 -22.27 -20.72
C TYR A 30 9.86 -23.65 -20.34
N THR A 31 10.64 -24.43 -19.60
CA THR A 31 10.30 -25.83 -19.29
C THR A 31 9.41 -26.01 -18.06
N ALA A 32 9.13 -24.95 -17.30
CA ALA A 32 8.30 -25.06 -16.10
C ALA A 32 6.82 -25.22 -16.48
N GLY A 33 6.36 -24.58 -17.55
CA GLY A 33 5.01 -24.79 -18.04
C GLY A 33 4.58 -23.79 -19.09
N GLN A 34 3.30 -23.90 -19.44
CA GLN A 34 2.60 -22.94 -20.28
C GLN A 34 1.17 -22.75 -19.79
N THR A 35 0.58 -21.60 -20.06
CA THR A 35 -0.86 -21.37 -19.83
C THR A 35 -1.70 -22.09 -20.88
N ALA A 36 -3.01 -22.16 -20.66
CA ALA A 36 -3.94 -22.49 -21.73
C ALA A 36 -3.91 -21.42 -22.83
N THR A 37 -4.28 -21.80 -24.05
CA THR A 37 -4.56 -20.86 -25.14
C THR A 37 -5.85 -20.10 -24.85
N ILE A 38 -5.78 -18.78 -24.90
CA ILE A 38 -6.89 -17.85 -24.68
C ILE A 38 -7.17 -17.11 -25.99
N SER A 39 -8.44 -16.98 -26.36
CA SER A 39 -8.85 -16.05 -27.43
C SER A 39 -9.14 -14.68 -26.82
N ALA A 40 -8.56 -13.63 -27.39
CA ALA A 40 -8.80 -12.24 -27.02
C ALA A 40 -9.32 -11.46 -28.22
N GLU A 41 -10.27 -10.56 -27.95
CA GLU A 41 -10.80 -9.59 -28.92
C GLU A 41 -9.87 -8.38 -29.02
N GLY A 42 -9.73 -7.83 -30.23
CA GLY A 42 -8.96 -6.62 -30.46
C GLY A 42 -9.57 -5.40 -29.76
N GLY A 43 -8.74 -4.60 -29.10
CA GLY A 43 -9.13 -3.41 -28.35
C GLY A 43 -9.64 -3.69 -26.94
N GLU A 44 -9.85 -4.96 -26.57
CA GLU A 44 -10.40 -5.32 -25.25
C GLU A 44 -9.37 -6.01 -24.35
N PRO A 45 -9.36 -5.70 -23.03
CA PRO A 45 -8.44 -6.36 -22.11
C PRO A 45 -8.67 -7.87 -21.99
N SER A 46 -7.58 -8.62 -21.96
CA SER A 46 -7.60 -10.07 -21.72
C SER A 46 -6.57 -10.44 -20.67
N THR A 47 -6.95 -11.32 -19.74
CA THR A 47 -6.10 -11.74 -18.62
C THR A 47 -5.75 -13.23 -18.72
N ALA A 48 -4.46 -13.55 -18.59
CA ALA A 48 -3.98 -14.90 -18.37
C ALA A 48 -3.37 -15.02 -16.97
N THR A 49 -3.52 -16.18 -16.34
CA THR A 49 -2.90 -16.47 -15.06
C THR A 49 -2.01 -17.71 -15.16
N MET A 50 -0.76 -17.57 -14.73
CA MET A 50 0.13 -18.70 -14.47
C MET A 50 -0.06 -19.11 -13.00
N THR A 51 -0.32 -20.39 -12.75
CA THR A 51 -0.57 -20.93 -11.40
C THR A 51 0.38 -22.08 -11.09
N GLY A 52 0.49 -22.43 -9.79
CA GLY A 52 1.39 -23.51 -9.35
C GLY A 52 2.86 -23.12 -9.43
N LEU A 53 3.14 -21.83 -9.37
CA LEU A 53 4.51 -21.30 -9.29
C LEU A 53 5.10 -21.58 -7.91
N SER A 54 6.43 -21.65 -7.85
CA SER A 54 7.15 -21.74 -6.59
C SER A 54 7.30 -20.35 -5.97
N PRO A 55 7.12 -20.19 -4.64
CA PRO A 55 7.43 -18.95 -3.94
C PRO A 55 8.90 -18.53 -4.08
N ASN A 56 9.18 -17.24 -3.89
CA ASN A 56 10.50 -16.63 -3.93
C ASN A 56 11.35 -17.09 -5.12
N THR A 57 10.76 -17.09 -6.31
CA THR A 57 11.37 -17.64 -7.52
C THR A 57 11.31 -16.62 -8.66
N HIS A 58 12.45 -16.44 -9.33
CA HIS A 58 12.54 -15.64 -10.55
C HIS A 58 12.08 -16.47 -11.74
N TYR A 59 11.03 -16.02 -12.40
CA TYR A 59 10.51 -16.64 -13.61
C TYR A 59 10.81 -15.79 -14.83
N TYR A 60 11.18 -16.46 -15.92
CA TYR A 60 11.30 -15.93 -17.26
C TYR A 60 10.14 -16.45 -18.08
N TYR A 61 9.49 -15.58 -18.84
CA TYR A 61 8.30 -15.91 -19.60
C TYR A 61 8.27 -15.15 -20.92
N ARG A 62 7.51 -15.67 -21.88
CA ARG A 62 7.20 -14.95 -23.11
C ARG A 62 5.82 -15.30 -23.63
N MET A 63 5.21 -14.34 -24.32
CA MET A 63 3.94 -14.52 -24.99
C MET A 63 4.15 -15.18 -26.35
N GLN A 64 3.29 -16.12 -26.68
CA GLN A 64 3.10 -16.67 -28.02
C GLN A 64 1.70 -16.27 -28.48
N TYR A 65 1.57 -15.71 -29.67
CA TYR A 65 0.25 -15.34 -30.20
C TYR A 65 0.06 -15.67 -31.68
N ASN A 66 -1.19 -15.78 -32.13
CA ASN A 66 -1.55 -15.93 -33.54
C ASN A 66 -2.86 -15.18 -33.84
N TYR A 67 -3.13 -14.87 -35.11
CA TYR A 67 -4.36 -14.20 -35.55
C TYR A 67 -5.50 -15.18 -35.83
N ASN A 68 -5.87 -16.00 -34.84
CA ASN A 68 -6.86 -17.09 -34.98
C ASN A 68 -6.57 -18.03 -36.17
N SER A 69 -5.29 -18.32 -36.41
CA SER A 69 -4.80 -19.10 -37.56
C SER A 69 -3.62 -19.98 -37.18
N THR A 70 -3.17 -20.83 -38.11
CA THR A 70 -2.03 -21.72 -37.87
C THR A 70 -0.71 -20.96 -38.04
N GLY A 71 -0.03 -20.64 -36.94
CA GLY A 71 1.31 -20.04 -36.94
C GLY A 71 1.50 -19.09 -35.76
N TRP A 72 2.43 -19.42 -34.86
CA TRP A 72 2.67 -18.64 -33.63
C TRP A 72 3.80 -17.63 -33.83
N VAL A 73 3.58 -16.41 -33.35
CA VAL A 73 4.55 -15.33 -33.25
C VAL A 73 5.05 -15.28 -31.81
N VAL A 74 6.37 -15.34 -31.66
CA VAL A 74 7.08 -15.28 -30.39
C VAL A 74 7.35 -13.81 -30.03
N ARG A 75 6.88 -13.34 -28.88
CA ARG A 75 7.23 -12.02 -28.32
C ARG A 75 8.56 -12.08 -27.54
N PRO A 76 9.17 -10.92 -27.22
CA PRO A 76 10.33 -10.86 -26.35
C PRO A 76 10.12 -11.58 -25.01
N GLU A 77 11.22 -12.05 -24.43
CA GLU A 77 11.24 -12.58 -23.07
C GLU A 77 11.18 -11.45 -22.05
N HIS A 78 10.43 -11.71 -20.99
CA HIS A 78 10.29 -10.86 -19.81
C HIS A 78 10.46 -11.71 -18.55
N SER A 79 10.55 -11.09 -17.38
CA SER A 79 10.70 -11.83 -16.12
C SER A 79 9.89 -11.22 -14.99
N PHE A 80 9.63 -11.97 -13.93
CA PHE A 80 9.00 -11.48 -12.69
C PHE A 80 9.43 -12.34 -11.50
N TRP A 81 9.25 -11.83 -10.29
CA TRP A 81 9.39 -12.61 -9.06
C TRP A 81 8.02 -12.99 -8.51
N THR A 82 7.90 -14.21 -7.97
CA THR A 82 6.87 -14.52 -6.96
C THR A 82 7.29 -13.95 -5.62
N GLN A 83 6.35 -13.90 -4.65
CA GLN A 83 6.58 -13.31 -3.33
C GLN A 83 7.94 -13.70 -2.74
N ARG A 84 8.74 -12.68 -2.37
CA ARG A 84 10.02 -12.87 -1.70
C ARG A 84 9.81 -13.40 -0.29
N ASN A 85 10.67 -14.31 0.13
CA ASN A 85 10.69 -14.79 1.52
C ASN A 85 11.32 -13.74 2.44
N ASN A 86 10.96 -13.75 3.72
CA ASN A 86 11.68 -13.00 4.75
C ASN A 86 13.19 -13.28 4.67
N GLY A 87 13.99 -12.23 4.84
CA GLY A 87 15.44 -12.25 4.67
C GLY A 87 15.92 -12.01 3.23
N ALA A 88 15.03 -11.96 2.23
CA ALA A 88 15.41 -11.76 0.84
C ALA A 88 15.54 -10.27 0.49
N THR A 89 16.57 -9.96 -0.29
CA THR A 89 16.76 -8.62 -0.87
C THR A 89 15.89 -8.43 -2.10
N PHE A 90 15.28 -7.25 -2.21
CA PHE A 90 14.50 -6.86 -3.39
C PHE A 90 14.50 -5.34 -3.57
N ASP A 91 14.09 -4.92 -4.76
CA ASP A 91 13.93 -3.52 -5.11
C ASP A 91 12.48 -3.25 -5.53
N PHE A 92 11.91 -2.13 -5.11
CA PHE A 92 10.67 -1.61 -5.67
C PHE A 92 10.82 -0.14 -6.03
N THR A 93 9.93 0.37 -6.88
CA THR A 93 9.96 1.78 -7.31
C THR A 93 8.60 2.43 -7.09
N ILE A 94 8.63 3.75 -6.90
CA ILE A 94 7.45 4.56 -6.61
C ILE A 94 7.45 5.79 -7.53
N THR A 95 6.32 6.06 -8.17
CA THR A 95 6.02 7.32 -8.85
C THR A 95 4.73 7.93 -8.30
N SER A 96 4.49 9.18 -8.66
CA SER A 96 3.27 9.90 -8.37
C SER A 96 3.12 11.05 -9.38
N ASP A 97 1.90 11.52 -9.61
CA ASP A 97 1.60 12.76 -10.31
C ASP A 97 2.25 12.80 -11.71
N SER A 98 1.94 11.81 -12.56
CA SER A 98 2.38 11.85 -13.96
C SER A 98 1.81 13.07 -14.68
N HIS A 99 0.57 13.45 -14.32
CA HIS A 99 -0.16 14.57 -14.87
C HIS A 99 -0.30 14.57 -16.41
N VAL A 100 -0.05 13.45 -17.08
CA VAL A 100 -0.21 13.38 -18.54
C VAL A 100 -1.71 13.42 -18.85
N GLY A 101 -2.11 14.39 -19.67
CA GLY A 101 -3.53 14.70 -19.90
C GLY A 101 -4.15 15.59 -18.82
N ILE A 102 -3.40 15.93 -17.77
CA ILE A 102 -3.76 16.86 -16.68
C ILE A 102 -2.90 18.13 -16.82
N MET A 103 -3.08 19.12 -15.94
CA MET A 103 -2.26 20.32 -15.91
C MET A 103 -0.79 20.03 -15.59
N LEU A 104 0.14 20.78 -16.20
CA LEU A 104 1.60 20.77 -15.92
C LEU A 104 2.38 19.48 -16.28
N GLY A 105 1.71 18.38 -16.58
CA GLY A 105 2.34 17.14 -17.00
C GLY A 105 2.86 17.15 -18.44
N SER A 106 3.79 16.24 -18.71
CA SER A 106 4.51 16.12 -19.98
C SER A 106 4.74 14.66 -20.32
N ALA A 107 4.10 14.19 -21.41
CA ALA A 107 4.26 12.84 -21.92
C ALA A 107 5.74 12.45 -22.09
N SER A 108 6.57 13.33 -22.66
CA SER A 108 8.00 13.05 -22.84
C SER A 108 8.77 12.92 -21.53
N THR A 109 8.39 13.72 -20.52
CA THR A 109 9.01 13.65 -19.18
C THR A 109 8.60 12.35 -18.49
N TRP A 110 7.31 12.01 -18.58
CA TRP A 110 6.77 10.78 -18.03
C TRP A 110 7.39 9.53 -18.67
N THR A 111 7.49 9.46 -19.99
CA THR A 111 8.21 8.39 -20.70
C THR A 111 9.66 8.26 -20.21
N GLN A 112 10.36 9.38 -20.01
CA GLN A 112 11.74 9.35 -19.53
C GLN A 112 11.82 8.83 -18.09
N THR A 113 10.90 9.23 -17.20
CA THR A 113 10.84 8.70 -15.83
C THR A 113 10.56 7.20 -15.84
N MET A 114 9.58 6.74 -16.62
CA MET A 114 9.26 5.31 -16.72
C MET A 114 10.37 4.49 -17.38
N THR A 115 11.17 5.09 -18.28
CA THR A 115 12.39 4.46 -18.79
C THR A 115 13.44 4.27 -17.69
N ASN A 116 13.59 5.25 -16.80
CA ASN A 116 14.51 5.13 -15.66
C ASN A 116 14.02 4.08 -14.66
N VAL A 117 12.71 4.06 -14.35
CA VAL A 117 12.06 3.03 -13.54
C VAL A 117 12.30 1.62 -14.12
N ALA A 118 12.12 1.44 -15.43
CA ALA A 118 12.40 0.17 -16.09
C ALA A 118 13.88 -0.24 -16.00
N ALA A 119 14.80 0.73 -16.02
CA ALA A 119 16.23 0.47 -15.89
C ALA A 119 16.63 0.01 -14.47
N ASP A 120 15.84 0.34 -13.45
CA ASP A 120 16.02 -0.14 -12.08
C ASP A 120 15.66 -1.62 -11.91
N GLN A 121 14.90 -2.21 -12.84
CA GLN A 121 14.44 -3.60 -12.81
C GLN A 121 13.79 -4.02 -11.48
N PRO A 122 12.77 -3.28 -11.00
CA PRO A 122 12.15 -3.57 -9.71
C PRO A 122 11.34 -4.87 -9.74
N ASP A 123 11.14 -5.49 -8.57
CA ASP A 123 10.20 -6.59 -8.38
C ASP A 123 8.76 -6.13 -8.69
N PHE A 124 8.43 -4.91 -8.28
CA PHE A 124 7.15 -4.23 -8.57
C PHE A 124 7.29 -2.70 -8.54
N HIS A 125 6.32 -2.04 -9.15
CA HIS A 125 6.21 -0.60 -9.26
C HIS A 125 4.90 -0.11 -8.67
N ILE A 126 4.96 0.96 -7.90
CA ILE A 126 3.84 1.62 -7.24
C ILE A 126 3.66 3.01 -7.87
N ASP A 127 2.42 3.36 -8.21
CA ASP A 127 2.05 4.72 -8.59
C ASP A 127 1.02 5.28 -7.59
N LEU A 128 1.25 6.49 -7.09
CA LEU A 128 0.45 7.07 -6.01
C LEU A 128 -0.70 7.99 -6.48
N GLY A 129 -1.10 7.91 -7.75
CA GLY A 129 -2.24 8.65 -8.28
C GLY A 129 -1.87 9.99 -8.93
N ASP A 130 -2.89 10.73 -9.37
CA ASP A 130 -2.82 11.87 -10.29
C ASP A 130 -2.13 11.50 -11.63
N THR A 131 -2.55 10.35 -12.15
CA THR A 131 -2.01 9.72 -13.37
C THR A 131 -3.05 9.64 -14.48
N PHE A 132 -4.31 9.36 -14.15
CA PHE A 132 -5.41 9.22 -15.08
C PHE A 132 -6.24 10.50 -15.11
N ALA A 133 -6.32 11.14 -16.27
CA ALA A 133 -6.96 12.45 -16.41
C ALA A 133 -8.50 12.37 -16.33
N MET A 134 -9.09 12.32 -15.13
CA MET A 134 -10.56 12.23 -14.97
C MET A 134 -11.26 13.57 -14.72
N ASP A 135 -10.50 14.66 -14.58
CA ASP A 135 -11.04 16.02 -14.47
C ASP A 135 -12.09 16.34 -15.53
N SER A 136 -13.30 16.72 -15.09
CA SER A 136 -14.43 17.08 -15.95
C SER A 136 -14.92 15.97 -16.91
N VAL A 137 -14.50 14.71 -16.71
CA VAL A 137 -14.94 13.58 -17.53
C VAL A 137 -16.38 13.21 -17.18
N THR A 138 -17.24 13.19 -18.19
CA THR A 138 -18.70 12.93 -18.04
C THR A 138 -19.19 11.74 -18.88
N SER A 139 -18.27 10.99 -19.52
CA SER A 139 -18.63 9.89 -20.41
C SER A 139 -17.66 8.72 -20.30
N LEU A 140 -18.19 7.50 -20.36
CA LEU A 140 -17.41 6.25 -20.31
C LEU A 140 -16.35 6.17 -21.41
N SER A 141 -16.63 6.67 -22.62
CA SER A 141 -15.67 6.60 -23.73
C SER A 141 -14.43 7.47 -23.52
N VAL A 142 -14.57 8.59 -22.80
CA VAL A 142 -13.42 9.45 -22.47
C VAL A 142 -12.64 8.83 -21.30
N ALA A 143 -13.34 8.33 -20.28
CA ALA A 143 -12.70 7.60 -19.18
C ALA A 143 -11.89 6.39 -19.68
N ASP A 144 -12.50 5.58 -20.57
CA ASP A 144 -11.88 4.43 -21.21
C ASP A 144 -10.58 4.81 -21.96
N ALA A 145 -10.65 5.87 -22.78
CA ALA A 145 -9.49 6.37 -23.51
C ALA A 145 -8.36 6.86 -22.58
N ASN A 146 -8.70 7.56 -21.49
CA ASN A 146 -7.71 8.12 -20.57
C ASN A 146 -6.98 7.02 -19.78
N TYR A 147 -7.68 5.97 -19.36
CA TYR A 147 -7.04 4.81 -18.71
C TYR A 147 -6.24 3.95 -19.69
N LEU A 148 -6.72 3.80 -20.93
CA LEU A 148 -6.00 3.08 -21.98
C LEU A 148 -4.71 3.81 -22.38
N GLU A 149 -4.72 5.14 -22.50
CA GLU A 149 -3.55 5.94 -22.88
C GLU A 149 -2.37 5.71 -21.92
N GLN A 150 -2.64 5.59 -20.62
CA GLN A 150 -1.58 5.36 -19.63
C GLN A 150 -0.87 4.01 -19.77
N ARG A 151 -1.48 3.03 -20.47
CA ARG A 151 -0.87 1.72 -20.66
C ARG A 151 0.45 1.78 -21.42
N ASP A 152 0.60 2.69 -22.39
CA ASP A 152 1.83 2.80 -23.17
C ASP A 152 3.04 3.18 -22.29
N TYR A 153 2.80 3.96 -21.22
CA TYR A 153 3.85 4.34 -20.27
C TYR A 153 4.11 3.22 -19.26
N PHE A 154 3.06 2.62 -18.70
CA PHE A 154 3.22 1.51 -17.76
C PHE A 154 3.78 0.24 -18.41
N ASP A 155 3.51 -0.02 -19.68
CA ASP A 155 4.04 -1.18 -20.41
C ASP A 155 5.58 -1.13 -20.56
N LEU A 156 6.24 0.02 -20.33
CA LEU A 156 7.71 0.12 -20.28
C LEU A 156 8.32 -0.68 -19.12
N VAL A 157 7.56 -0.94 -18.06
CA VAL A 157 8.01 -1.70 -16.88
C VAL A 157 7.05 -2.84 -16.50
N GLY A 158 5.75 -2.69 -16.76
CA GLY A 158 4.66 -3.60 -16.39
C GLY A 158 4.75 -5.00 -17.00
N HIS A 159 5.56 -5.16 -18.06
CA HIS A 159 5.90 -6.49 -18.57
C HIS A 159 6.80 -7.28 -17.61
N SER A 160 7.46 -6.65 -16.63
CA SER A 160 8.37 -7.33 -15.70
C SER A 160 8.25 -6.97 -14.23
N ALA A 161 7.57 -5.87 -13.91
CA ALA A 161 7.24 -5.49 -12.55
C ALA A 161 5.71 -5.43 -12.41
N GLY A 162 5.15 -5.94 -11.31
CA GLY A 162 3.73 -5.72 -11.02
C GLY A 162 3.44 -4.23 -10.84
N ILE A 163 2.35 -3.72 -11.41
CA ILE A 163 1.90 -2.34 -11.20
C ILE A 163 0.83 -2.31 -10.11
N TYR A 164 1.01 -1.46 -9.11
CA TYR A 164 0.07 -1.21 -8.01
C TYR A 164 -0.25 0.28 -7.99
N LEU A 165 -1.54 0.62 -7.92
CA LEU A 165 -2.03 1.99 -8.04
C LEU A 165 -2.71 2.42 -6.75
N ALA A 166 -2.37 3.60 -6.24
CA ALA A 166 -3.29 4.39 -5.41
C ALA A 166 -4.06 5.35 -6.34
N MET A 167 -5.28 5.71 -5.95
CA MET A 167 -6.02 6.78 -6.62
C MET A 167 -5.58 8.12 -6.06
N GLY A 168 -5.53 9.16 -6.90
CA GLY A 168 -5.35 10.56 -6.53
C GLY A 168 -6.61 11.38 -6.78
N ASN A 169 -6.54 12.69 -6.51
CA ASN A 169 -7.70 13.56 -6.67
C ASN A 169 -8.07 13.77 -8.16
N HIS A 170 -7.11 13.68 -9.08
CA HIS A 170 -7.38 13.79 -10.51
C HIS A 170 -8.04 12.55 -11.11
N GLU A 171 -8.08 11.44 -10.37
CA GLU A 171 -8.90 10.26 -10.67
C GLU A 171 -10.37 10.45 -10.30
N GLN A 172 -10.72 11.48 -9.52
CA GLN A 172 -12.10 11.86 -9.20
C GLN A 172 -12.88 10.75 -8.50
N THR A 173 -12.24 10.04 -7.56
CA THR A 173 -12.82 8.92 -6.79
C THR A 173 -13.43 9.34 -5.45
N GLU A 174 -13.51 10.64 -5.19
CA GLU A 174 -14.03 11.16 -3.93
C GLU A 174 -15.53 10.88 -3.77
N GLY A 175 -15.92 10.45 -2.57
CA GLY A 175 -17.27 10.00 -2.30
C GLY A 175 -18.35 11.07 -2.53
N TRP A 176 -18.00 12.36 -2.42
CA TRP A 176 -18.93 13.46 -2.69
C TRP A 176 -19.33 13.56 -4.18
N HIS A 177 -18.59 12.93 -5.09
CA HIS A 177 -18.93 12.91 -6.53
C HIS A 177 -19.95 11.85 -6.93
N LEU A 178 -20.35 10.95 -6.03
CA LEU A 178 -21.22 9.83 -6.37
C LEU A 178 -22.61 10.27 -6.86
N ASP A 179 -23.07 11.47 -6.49
CA ASP A 179 -24.37 12.02 -6.88
C ASP A 179 -24.30 13.17 -7.92
N ASP A 180 -23.11 13.50 -8.44
CA ASP A 180 -22.93 14.48 -9.53
C ASP A 180 -23.66 14.09 -10.83
N SER A 181 -23.99 12.81 -10.97
CA SER A 181 -24.75 12.27 -12.09
C SER A 181 -26.01 11.56 -11.61
N SER A 182 -27.14 11.86 -12.27
CA SER A 182 -28.39 11.10 -12.07
C SER A 182 -28.28 9.60 -12.38
N ASN A 183 -27.26 9.19 -13.14
CA ASN A 183 -26.91 7.80 -13.37
C ASN A 183 -25.58 7.50 -12.67
N ILE A 184 -25.63 6.64 -11.66
CA ILE A 184 -24.46 6.27 -10.84
C ILE A 184 -23.32 5.69 -11.69
N ASN A 185 -23.63 4.95 -12.77
CA ASN A 185 -22.62 4.37 -13.67
C ASN A 185 -21.83 5.41 -14.47
N THR A 186 -22.29 6.66 -14.48
CA THR A 186 -21.59 7.79 -15.11
C THR A 186 -21.21 8.86 -14.08
N SER A 187 -21.23 8.53 -12.78
CA SER A 187 -20.56 9.35 -11.76
C SER A 187 -19.04 9.19 -11.92
N PRO A 188 -18.24 10.26 -11.68
CA PRO A 188 -16.79 10.19 -11.83
C PRO A 188 -16.14 9.03 -11.04
N PRO A 189 -16.47 8.77 -9.75
CA PRO A 189 -15.82 7.71 -8.99
C PRO A 189 -16.06 6.32 -9.55
N VAL A 190 -17.30 6.06 -10.03
CA VAL A 190 -17.67 4.77 -10.60
C VAL A 190 -17.05 4.56 -11.97
N MET A 191 -17.00 5.58 -12.82
CA MET A 191 -16.31 5.50 -14.11
C MET A 191 -14.82 5.24 -13.92
N SER A 192 -14.19 6.02 -13.04
CA SER A 192 -12.76 5.92 -12.72
C SER A 192 -12.39 4.53 -12.21
N THR A 193 -13.09 4.05 -11.17
CA THR A 193 -12.89 2.71 -10.59
C THR A 193 -13.07 1.60 -11.62
N ASN A 194 -14.15 1.64 -12.42
CA ASN A 194 -14.41 0.60 -13.42
C ASN A 194 -13.36 0.62 -14.55
N MET A 195 -12.84 1.78 -14.95
CA MET A 195 -11.78 1.88 -15.96
C MET A 195 -10.42 1.43 -15.42
N MET A 196 -10.11 1.74 -14.16
CA MET A 196 -8.95 1.16 -13.46
C MET A 196 -9.04 -0.37 -13.48
N LYS A 197 -10.16 -0.96 -13.03
CA LYS A 197 -10.38 -2.42 -13.02
C LYS A 197 -10.35 -3.02 -14.42
N LYS A 198 -10.84 -2.29 -15.43
CA LYS A 198 -10.79 -2.73 -16.84
C LYS A 198 -9.35 -2.93 -17.31
N TYR A 199 -8.47 -1.94 -17.11
CA TYR A 199 -7.13 -1.93 -17.71
C TYR A 199 -5.98 -2.40 -16.83
N TYR A 200 -6.14 -2.30 -15.51
CA TYR A 200 -5.11 -2.60 -14.52
C TYR A 200 -5.54 -3.78 -13.65
N LEU A 201 -4.60 -4.29 -12.85
CA LEU A 201 -4.81 -5.46 -11.97
C LEU A 201 -4.43 -5.06 -10.55
N ASN A 202 -5.16 -4.11 -9.96
CA ASN A 202 -4.95 -3.75 -8.56
C ASN A 202 -5.37 -4.91 -7.65
N PRO A 203 -4.79 -5.07 -6.46
CA PRO A 203 -5.19 -6.14 -5.55
C PRO A 203 -6.64 -6.07 -5.10
N ALA A 204 -7.28 -7.24 -5.06
CA ALA A 204 -8.56 -7.47 -4.40
C ALA A 204 -8.33 -8.50 -3.28
N PRO A 205 -9.05 -8.41 -2.14
CA PRO A 205 -8.87 -9.32 -1.02
C PRO A 205 -9.08 -10.78 -1.45
N ASN A 206 -8.13 -11.63 -1.07
CA ASN A 206 -8.15 -13.07 -1.29
C ASN A 206 -7.29 -13.77 -0.22
N SER A 207 -6.74 -14.96 -0.52
CA SER A 207 -5.89 -15.67 0.43
C SER A 207 -4.47 -15.09 0.58
N PHE A 208 -4.05 -14.24 -0.36
CA PHE A 208 -2.72 -13.61 -0.38
C PHE A 208 -2.79 -12.11 -0.05
N TYR A 209 -3.70 -11.38 -0.68
CA TYR A 209 -3.92 -9.96 -0.45
C TYR A 209 -5.03 -9.75 0.59
N SER A 210 -4.84 -8.86 1.56
CA SER A 210 -5.94 -8.30 2.37
C SER A 210 -6.41 -6.98 1.75
N GLY A 211 -7.58 -6.47 2.14
CA GLY A 211 -8.08 -5.19 1.66
C GLY A 211 -9.59 -5.04 1.78
N ASN A 212 -10.12 -4.05 1.07
CA ASN A 212 -11.54 -3.68 1.10
C ASN A 212 -12.46 -4.82 0.63
N THR A 213 -13.33 -5.29 1.52
CA THR A 213 -14.33 -6.34 1.23
C THR A 213 -15.72 -5.78 0.90
N VAL A 214 -15.91 -4.46 0.91
CA VAL A 214 -17.21 -3.84 0.63
C VAL A 214 -17.51 -3.93 -0.86
N THR A 215 -18.69 -4.44 -1.20
CA THR A 215 -19.14 -4.59 -2.58
C THR A 215 -20.23 -3.59 -2.94
N TYR A 216 -20.16 -3.04 -4.15
CA TYR A 216 -21.17 -2.16 -4.74
C TYR A 216 -21.69 -2.74 -6.05
N SER A 217 -23.01 -2.72 -6.25
CA SER A 217 -23.65 -3.33 -7.43
C SER A 217 -23.38 -2.60 -8.75
N TYR A 218 -22.86 -1.38 -8.69
CA TYR A 218 -22.52 -0.54 -9.83
C TYR A 218 -21.01 -0.57 -10.17
N ILE A 219 -20.23 -1.35 -9.42
CA ILE A 219 -18.83 -1.62 -9.70
C ILE A 219 -18.75 -2.96 -10.45
N ASP A 220 -17.97 -2.98 -11.52
CA ASP A 220 -17.90 -4.12 -12.44
C ASP A 220 -17.21 -5.33 -11.80
N GLY A 221 -17.51 -6.52 -12.32
CA GLY A 221 -16.87 -7.77 -11.89
C GLY A 221 -17.35 -8.28 -10.54
N ASP A 222 -16.46 -8.24 -9.53
CA ASP A 222 -16.72 -8.68 -8.16
C ASP A 222 -17.38 -7.61 -7.28
N GLY A 223 -17.57 -6.41 -7.81
CA GLY A 223 -18.17 -5.27 -7.10
C GLY A 223 -17.25 -4.60 -6.08
N LEU A 224 -15.99 -5.04 -5.97
CA LEU A 224 -15.00 -4.49 -5.05
C LEU A 224 -14.28 -3.29 -5.69
N LEU A 225 -13.91 -2.29 -4.89
CA LEU A 225 -13.25 -1.08 -5.40
C LEU A 225 -11.78 -1.32 -5.77
N GLU A 226 -11.07 -2.18 -5.02
CA GLU A 226 -9.61 -2.34 -5.14
C GLU A 226 -8.83 -1.05 -4.81
N ASP A 227 -9.36 -0.29 -3.84
CA ASP A 227 -8.97 1.06 -3.38
C ASP A 227 -7.95 1.03 -2.23
N TYR A 228 -8.15 0.16 -1.23
CA TYR A 228 -7.20 -0.09 -0.15
C TYR A 228 -6.95 -1.60 0.04
N PHE A 229 -5.68 -1.95 0.24
CA PHE A 229 -5.20 -3.33 0.29
C PHE A 229 -3.82 -3.44 0.93
N ALA A 230 -3.44 -4.64 1.36
CA ALA A 230 -2.12 -4.91 1.87
C ALA A 230 -1.60 -6.31 1.53
N TRP A 231 -0.28 -6.44 1.53
CA TRP A 231 0.44 -7.71 1.43
C TRP A 231 1.85 -7.59 2.00
N GLU A 232 2.46 -8.73 2.30
CA GLU A 232 3.87 -8.80 2.69
C GLU A 232 4.75 -9.24 1.50
N TRP A 233 5.96 -8.71 1.42
CA TRP A 233 6.95 -9.08 0.41
C TRP A 233 8.36 -8.96 1.01
N GLY A 234 9.06 -10.08 1.16
CA GLY A 234 10.31 -10.10 1.91
C GLY A 234 10.06 -9.72 3.37
N ASP A 235 10.88 -8.82 3.92
CA ASP A 235 10.77 -8.35 5.30
C ASP A 235 9.80 -7.17 5.48
N ALA A 236 9.00 -6.83 4.47
CA ALA A 236 8.19 -5.61 4.46
C ALA A 236 6.69 -5.88 4.25
N LEU A 237 5.87 -5.16 5.00
CA LEU A 237 4.43 -4.98 4.78
C LEU A 237 4.20 -3.74 3.90
N PHE A 238 3.38 -3.90 2.87
CA PHE A 238 2.92 -2.84 1.98
C PHE A 238 1.44 -2.62 2.22
N VAL A 239 1.05 -1.39 2.57
CA VAL A 239 -0.34 -1.02 2.88
C VAL A 239 -0.75 0.17 2.02
N PHE A 240 -1.83 0.04 1.28
CA PHE A 240 -2.45 1.13 0.53
C PHE A 240 -3.70 1.58 1.29
N ILE A 241 -3.87 2.89 1.44
CA ILE A 241 -5.07 3.50 2.00
C ILE A 241 -5.68 4.48 0.99
N ASP A 242 -7.00 4.58 1.00
CA ASP A 242 -7.80 5.46 0.16
C ASP A 242 -8.40 6.61 0.98
N PRO A 243 -7.92 7.86 0.80
CA PRO A 243 -8.49 9.03 1.47
C PRO A 243 -9.77 9.57 0.78
N PHE A 244 -10.21 8.99 -0.33
CA PHE A 244 -11.19 9.58 -1.23
C PHE A 244 -12.59 8.99 -1.09
N TRP A 245 -12.77 7.67 -1.23
CA TRP A 245 -14.11 7.09 -1.36
C TRP A 245 -15.00 7.34 -0.14
N ASN A 246 -14.43 7.31 1.06
CA ASN A 246 -15.16 7.58 2.31
C ASN A 246 -15.31 9.07 2.63
N THR A 247 -14.60 9.96 1.92
CA THR A 247 -14.80 11.41 2.01
C THR A 247 -16.03 11.80 1.19
N THR A 248 -17.19 11.77 1.85
CA THR A 248 -18.51 11.99 1.21
C THR A 248 -19.02 13.43 1.29
N SER A 249 -18.24 14.33 1.87
CA SER A 249 -18.52 15.76 1.92
C SER A 249 -17.25 16.50 1.55
N LYS A 250 -17.37 17.43 0.60
CA LYS A 250 -16.23 18.23 0.14
C LYS A 250 -15.65 19.08 1.28
N PRO A 251 -14.40 18.85 1.72
CA PRO A 251 -13.88 19.46 2.96
C PRO A 251 -13.49 20.94 2.84
N TYR A 252 -13.35 21.46 1.63
CA TYR A 252 -12.75 22.77 1.37
C TYR A 252 -13.70 23.69 0.62
N ALA A 253 -13.66 24.99 0.94
CA ALA A 253 -14.44 25.99 0.23
C ALA A 253 -13.82 26.31 -1.15
N GLY A 254 -14.66 26.58 -2.15
CA GLY A 254 -14.21 27.04 -3.47
C GLY A 254 -13.93 25.89 -4.44
N ASN A 255 -13.01 26.07 -5.40
CA ASN A 255 -12.78 25.12 -6.49
C ASN A 255 -11.30 24.74 -6.67
N THR A 256 -10.56 24.68 -5.56
CA THR A 256 -9.10 24.46 -5.58
C THR A 256 -8.70 23.12 -6.19
N GLY A 257 -9.56 22.08 -6.06
CA GLY A 257 -9.35 20.76 -6.66
C GLY A 257 -9.75 20.60 -8.12
N GLY A 258 -10.32 21.64 -8.75
CA GLY A 258 -10.91 21.54 -10.10
C GLY A 258 -12.29 20.88 -10.09
N GLY A 259 -13.09 21.08 -11.15
CA GLY A 259 -14.29 20.28 -11.43
C GLY A 259 -15.58 20.51 -10.63
N GLU A 260 -15.52 20.97 -9.38
CA GLU A 260 -16.62 20.78 -8.42
C GLU A 260 -17.83 21.76 -8.52
N PRO A 261 -19.08 21.28 -8.58
CA PRO A 261 -20.27 22.13 -8.46
C PRO A 261 -20.58 22.55 -7.00
N GLU A 262 -19.97 21.87 -6.03
CA GLU A 262 -20.34 21.95 -4.62
C GLU A 262 -19.57 23.02 -3.84
N THR A 263 -20.24 23.67 -2.87
CA THR A 263 -19.66 24.81 -2.12
C THR A 263 -18.56 24.38 -1.13
N GLY A 264 -18.59 23.13 -0.67
CA GLY A 264 -17.72 22.59 0.38
C GLY A 264 -18.08 23.09 1.78
N THR A 265 -17.64 22.34 2.80
CA THR A 265 -17.92 22.63 4.22
C THR A 265 -16.91 23.59 4.83
N GLY A 266 -15.66 23.56 4.35
CA GLY A 266 -14.53 24.26 4.97
C GLY A 266 -14.11 23.64 6.31
N ASP A 267 -14.37 22.34 6.52
CA ASP A 267 -13.97 21.57 7.69
C ASP A 267 -13.08 20.40 7.26
N ARG A 268 -11.79 20.46 7.59
CA ARG A 268 -10.81 19.42 7.22
C ARG A 268 -11.02 18.09 7.93
N TRP A 269 -11.91 18.03 8.94
CA TRP A 269 -12.38 16.77 9.49
C TRP A 269 -13.26 15.97 8.54
N ASP A 270 -13.73 16.55 7.43
CA ASP A 270 -14.50 15.80 6.46
C ASP A 270 -13.62 14.85 5.63
N TRP A 271 -12.32 15.16 5.47
CA TRP A 271 -11.34 14.18 4.99
C TRP A 271 -11.29 13.01 5.97
N THR A 272 -11.60 11.81 5.47
CA THR A 272 -11.70 10.63 6.33
C THR A 272 -11.41 9.34 5.59
N LEU A 273 -10.71 8.42 6.26
CA LEU A 273 -10.60 7.04 5.81
C LEU A 273 -11.93 6.28 5.96
N GLY A 274 -12.86 6.78 6.76
CA GLY A 274 -14.04 6.03 7.20
C GLY A 274 -13.67 4.95 8.22
N GLN A 275 -14.66 4.55 9.03
CA GLN A 275 -14.39 3.68 10.20
C GLN A 275 -13.86 2.31 9.78
N ASP A 276 -14.49 1.69 8.78
CA ASP A 276 -14.12 0.33 8.34
C ASP A 276 -12.67 0.27 7.84
N GLN A 277 -12.22 1.28 7.10
CA GLN A 277 -10.83 1.34 6.62
C GLN A 277 -9.86 1.66 7.75
N TYR A 278 -10.22 2.57 8.67
CA TYR A 278 -9.41 2.85 9.85
C TYR A 278 -9.22 1.61 10.74
N ASP A 279 -10.31 0.89 11.03
CA ASP A 279 -10.28 -0.34 11.83
C ASP A 279 -9.47 -1.44 11.12
N TRP A 280 -9.62 -1.56 9.79
CA TRP A 280 -8.81 -2.46 8.97
C TRP A 280 -7.33 -2.09 8.97
N LEU A 281 -6.98 -0.81 8.84
CA LEU A 281 -5.60 -0.32 8.87
C LEU A 281 -4.97 -0.65 10.22
N LYS A 282 -5.66 -0.31 11.31
CA LYS A 282 -5.23 -0.61 12.68
C LYS A 282 -4.97 -2.09 12.84
N GLN A 283 -5.94 -2.93 12.49
CA GLN A 283 -5.82 -4.38 12.60
C GLN A 283 -4.66 -4.93 11.74
N THR A 284 -4.46 -4.38 10.54
CA THR A 284 -3.38 -4.79 9.62
C THR A 284 -2.00 -4.47 10.22
N LEU A 285 -1.85 -3.32 10.86
CA LEU A 285 -0.58 -2.89 11.47
C LEU A 285 -0.27 -3.64 12.77
N GLU A 286 -1.27 -3.86 13.62
CA GLU A 286 -1.15 -4.57 14.90
C GLU A 286 -0.81 -6.05 14.73
N ASN A 287 -1.32 -6.66 13.65
CA ASN A 287 -1.09 -8.09 13.37
C ASN A 287 0.14 -8.37 12.50
N SER A 288 0.83 -7.36 11.97
CA SER A 288 2.01 -7.59 11.13
C SER A 288 3.31 -7.64 11.94
N HIS A 289 4.18 -8.59 11.55
CA HIS A 289 5.53 -8.77 12.10
C HIS A 289 6.62 -8.39 11.11
N ALA A 290 6.25 -7.76 10.00
CA ALA A 290 7.22 -7.25 9.05
C ALA A 290 8.15 -6.23 9.73
N SER A 291 9.45 -6.35 9.43
CA SER A 291 10.49 -5.44 9.92
C SER A 291 10.38 -4.06 9.30
N TYR A 292 9.74 -3.96 8.13
CA TYR A 292 9.37 -2.69 7.55
C TYR A 292 7.87 -2.63 7.31
N LYS A 293 7.27 -1.47 7.56
CA LYS A 293 5.85 -1.21 7.28
C LYS A 293 5.77 0.09 6.48
N PHE A 294 5.40 -0.02 5.21
CA PHE A 294 5.26 1.10 4.30
C PHE A 294 3.78 1.32 3.99
N ILE A 295 3.31 2.54 4.24
CA ILE A 295 1.94 2.95 3.93
C ILE A 295 1.98 3.92 2.75
N PHE A 296 1.10 3.70 1.79
CA PHE A 296 1.00 4.43 0.53
C PHE A 296 -0.40 5.04 0.40
N ALA A 297 -0.47 6.31 0.03
CA ALA A 297 -1.69 7.02 -0.32
C ALA A 297 -1.35 8.15 -1.28
N HIS A 298 -2.34 8.74 -1.95
CA HIS A 298 -2.06 9.98 -2.68
C HIS A 298 -1.78 11.14 -1.73
N HIS A 299 -2.56 11.28 -0.66
CA HIS A 299 -2.31 12.22 0.43
C HIS A 299 -2.84 11.68 1.76
N MET A 300 -2.37 12.26 2.87
CA MET A 300 -2.94 11.99 4.21
C MET A 300 -4.37 12.55 4.32
N VAL A 301 -5.16 12.16 5.32
CA VAL A 301 -6.44 12.85 5.59
C VAL A 301 -6.19 14.10 6.43
N GLY A 302 -6.71 15.24 5.98
CA GLY A 302 -6.63 16.52 6.69
C GLY A 302 -5.54 17.48 6.23
N GLY A 303 -4.27 17.08 6.38
CA GLY A 303 -3.11 17.88 5.96
C GLY A 303 -2.97 19.25 6.64
N SER A 304 -2.11 20.12 6.09
CA SER A 304 -1.82 21.46 6.62
C SER A 304 -2.75 22.55 6.11
N ASP A 305 -3.38 22.34 4.95
CA ASP A 305 -4.33 23.26 4.30
C ASP A 305 -5.62 22.52 3.89
N ASP A 306 -6.67 23.26 3.49
CA ASP A 306 -8.01 22.70 3.21
C ASP A 306 -8.02 21.65 2.09
N TYR A 307 -7.17 21.83 1.08
CA TYR A 307 -6.97 20.88 -0.01
C TYR A 307 -5.69 20.07 0.18
N VAL A 308 -5.49 19.61 1.42
CA VAL A 308 -4.45 18.70 1.93
C VAL A 308 -3.04 18.99 1.42
N ARG A 309 -2.13 19.38 2.31
CA ARG A 309 -0.69 19.49 2.01
C ARG A 309 0.13 18.97 3.18
N GLY A 310 1.39 18.65 2.95
CA GLY A 310 2.30 18.29 4.04
C GLY A 310 2.19 16.82 4.46
N GLY A 311 3.15 16.38 5.26
CA GLY A 311 3.10 15.09 5.96
C GLY A 311 3.31 15.25 7.46
N ALA A 312 4.56 15.31 7.90
CA ALA A 312 4.91 15.23 9.32
C ALA A 312 4.46 16.45 10.14
N ASN A 313 4.56 17.65 9.57
CA ASN A 313 4.15 18.90 10.22
C ASN A 313 2.65 18.89 10.61
N PRO A 314 1.71 18.62 9.68
CA PRO A 314 0.29 18.54 10.02
C PRO A 314 -0.14 17.22 10.67
N ALA A 315 0.72 16.21 10.86
CA ALA A 315 0.33 14.90 11.42
C ALA A 315 -0.29 14.92 12.83
N HIS A 316 -0.35 16.07 13.50
CA HIS A 316 -1.07 16.24 14.77
C HIS A 316 -2.52 16.72 14.61
N LEU A 317 -2.94 17.05 13.40
CA LEU A 317 -4.21 17.71 13.13
C LEU A 317 -5.26 16.70 12.67
N VAL A 318 -6.51 17.06 12.92
CA VAL A 318 -7.76 16.46 12.49
C VAL A 318 -7.80 14.93 12.63
N GLU A 319 -8.32 14.17 11.68
CA GLU A 319 -8.38 12.71 11.79
C GLU A 319 -6.98 12.08 11.94
N TRP A 320 -5.93 12.72 11.42
CA TRP A 320 -4.59 12.16 11.53
C TRP A 320 -4.05 12.16 12.96
N GLY A 321 -4.17 13.27 13.69
CA GLY A 321 -3.56 13.46 15.01
C GLY A 321 -4.46 14.02 16.12
N GLY A 322 -5.74 14.21 15.83
CA GLY A 322 -6.78 14.47 16.82
C GLY A 322 -6.99 15.93 17.21
N TYR A 323 -6.03 16.82 16.97
CA TYR A 323 -6.22 18.25 17.27
C TYR A 323 -7.08 18.95 16.20
N ASN A 324 -7.78 19.99 16.60
CA ASN A 324 -8.46 20.87 15.66
C ASN A 324 -7.48 21.51 14.66
N GLU A 325 -8.02 22.16 13.64
CA GLU A 325 -7.26 22.76 12.56
C GLU A 325 -6.20 23.79 12.99
N ALA A 326 -6.43 24.46 14.13
CA ALA A 326 -5.50 25.41 14.70
C ALA A 326 -4.39 24.75 15.56
N GLY A 327 -4.45 23.43 15.78
CA GLY A 327 -3.51 22.68 16.61
C GLY A 327 -3.63 22.98 18.11
N THR A 328 -4.76 23.49 18.58
CA THR A 328 -4.92 24.05 19.94
C THR A 328 -5.85 23.26 20.85
N THR A 329 -6.82 22.53 20.29
CA THR A 329 -7.81 21.75 21.05
C THR A 329 -7.80 20.32 20.55
N TYR A 330 -7.71 19.33 21.44
CA TYR A 330 -7.87 17.92 21.08
C TYR A 330 -9.37 17.61 20.94
N GLU A 331 -9.78 17.06 19.80
CA GLU A 331 -11.19 16.86 19.43
C GLU A 331 -11.52 15.43 18.97
N TRP A 332 -10.55 14.51 18.99
CA TRP A 332 -10.70 13.14 18.48
C TRP A 332 -11.96 12.43 18.97
N GLU A 333 -12.19 12.34 20.28
CA GLU A 333 -13.33 11.57 20.81
C GLU A 333 -14.69 12.16 20.39
N SER A 334 -14.72 13.47 20.15
CA SER A 334 -15.95 14.15 19.70
C SER A 334 -16.17 14.01 18.19
N ARG A 335 -15.10 13.96 17.40
CA ARG A 335 -15.12 13.92 15.93
C ARG A 335 -15.14 12.50 15.37
N ARG A 336 -14.62 11.52 16.12
CA ARG A 336 -14.53 10.09 15.79
C ARG A 336 -15.05 9.22 16.93
N SER A 337 -16.22 9.58 17.44
CA SER A 337 -16.90 8.84 18.49
C SER A 337 -17.11 7.37 18.08
N GLY A 338 -16.55 6.44 18.86
CA GLY A 338 -16.67 5.00 18.63
C GLY A 338 -15.49 4.34 17.92
N TRP A 339 -14.47 5.10 17.50
CA TRP A 339 -13.28 4.58 16.79
C TRP A 339 -12.12 4.17 17.72
N GLY A 340 -12.35 4.23 19.03
CA GLY A 340 -11.29 4.07 20.04
C GLY A 340 -10.60 5.39 20.37
N SER A 341 -9.50 5.32 21.12
CA SER A 341 -8.79 6.49 21.65
C SER A 341 -7.55 6.91 20.85
N GLU A 342 -7.11 6.08 19.91
CA GLU A 342 -5.89 6.29 19.13
C GLU A 342 -6.24 6.94 17.80
N THR A 343 -5.49 7.96 17.38
CA THR A 343 -5.62 8.54 16.05
C THR A 343 -4.81 7.75 15.01
N ILE A 344 -4.85 8.15 13.74
CA ILE A 344 -4.03 7.51 12.69
C ILE A 344 -2.53 7.59 13.05
N HIS A 345 -2.02 8.78 13.41
CA HIS A 345 -0.62 8.94 13.80
C HIS A 345 -0.26 8.11 15.04
N ASP A 346 -1.15 8.00 16.03
CA ASP A 346 -0.91 7.15 17.20
C ASP A 346 -0.74 5.68 16.80
N ILE A 347 -1.62 5.15 15.94
CA ILE A 347 -1.47 3.75 15.47
C ILE A 347 -0.23 3.57 14.60
N LEU A 348 0.23 4.59 13.85
CA LEU A 348 1.47 4.51 13.07
C LEU A 348 2.68 4.39 13.99
N VAL A 349 2.75 5.24 15.02
CA VAL A 349 3.84 5.27 16.00
C VAL A 349 3.85 3.98 16.84
N ALA A 350 2.69 3.58 17.36
CA ALA A 350 2.56 2.39 18.21
C ALA A 350 3.01 1.11 17.51
N ASN A 351 2.79 1.03 16.19
CA ASN A 351 3.13 -0.13 15.36
C ASN A 351 4.46 0.00 14.62
N GLN A 352 5.27 1.01 14.94
CA GLN A 352 6.59 1.27 14.36
C GLN A 352 6.56 1.33 12.82
N VAL A 353 5.59 2.06 12.27
CA VAL A 353 5.49 2.26 10.82
C VAL A 353 6.75 2.95 10.30
N SER A 354 7.39 2.33 9.31
CA SER A 354 8.66 2.81 8.76
C SER A 354 8.47 4.10 7.99
N ALA A 355 7.50 4.14 7.07
CA ALA A 355 7.18 5.33 6.31
C ALA A 355 5.72 5.40 5.88
N PHE A 356 5.14 6.60 5.95
CA PHE A 356 3.99 7.01 5.16
C PHE A 356 4.49 7.77 3.93
N ILE A 357 4.15 7.29 2.74
CA ILE A 357 4.67 7.77 1.46
C ILE A 357 3.49 8.27 0.63
N HIS A 358 3.57 9.51 0.16
CA HIS A 358 2.45 10.18 -0.49
C HIS A 358 2.85 11.04 -1.69
N GLY A 359 1.89 11.28 -2.57
CA GLY A 359 1.98 12.14 -3.76
C GLY A 359 1.53 13.57 -3.50
N HIS A 360 0.75 14.11 -4.45
CA HIS A 360 -0.07 15.32 -4.39
C HIS A 360 0.70 16.65 -4.34
N ASP A 361 1.75 16.72 -3.55
CA ASP A 361 2.47 17.96 -3.22
C ASP A 361 3.48 18.38 -4.28
N HIS A 362 3.72 17.50 -5.26
CA HIS A 362 4.57 17.72 -6.41
C HIS A 362 6.00 18.14 -6.06
N GLN A 363 6.51 17.73 -4.91
CA GLN A 363 7.86 18.06 -4.45
C GLN A 363 8.39 16.92 -3.59
N TYR A 364 9.62 16.47 -3.88
CA TYR A 364 10.27 15.53 -2.99
C TYR A 364 10.50 16.17 -1.62
N ALA A 365 9.98 15.56 -0.56
CA ALA A 365 10.27 15.95 0.81
C ALA A 365 10.42 14.73 1.71
N TYR A 366 11.61 14.58 2.29
CA TYR A 366 11.88 13.63 3.35
C TYR A 366 11.69 14.34 4.69
N GLU A 367 10.64 13.97 5.42
CA GLU A 367 10.34 14.42 6.77
C GLU A 367 10.38 13.23 7.75
N ALA A 368 10.60 13.50 9.03
CA ALA A 368 10.54 12.46 10.06
C ALA A 368 9.93 13.00 11.35
N ARG A 369 9.02 12.23 11.94
CA ARG A 369 8.33 12.59 13.17
C ARG A 369 7.94 11.36 13.97
N ASP A 370 8.26 11.37 15.26
CA ASP A 370 7.86 10.35 16.24
C ASP A 370 8.23 8.91 15.82
N GLY A 371 9.36 8.75 15.10
CA GLY A 371 9.83 7.45 14.59
C GLY A 371 9.28 7.05 13.23
N VAL A 372 8.34 7.83 12.66
CA VAL A 372 7.75 7.58 11.33
C VAL A 372 8.34 8.53 10.30
N VAL A 373 8.75 8.02 9.15
CA VAL A 373 9.10 8.84 7.98
C VAL A 373 7.84 9.28 7.27
N TYR A 374 7.77 10.56 6.92
CA TYR A 374 6.76 11.08 5.99
C TYR A 374 7.48 11.50 4.72
N LEU A 375 7.24 10.76 3.62
CA LEU A 375 7.90 10.97 2.36
C LEU A 375 6.90 11.51 1.33
N SER A 376 7.04 12.78 0.97
CA SER A 376 6.35 13.34 -0.19
C SER A 376 7.12 13.03 -1.46
N MET A 377 6.43 12.52 -2.46
CA MET A 377 6.98 12.13 -3.74
C MET A 377 7.14 13.34 -4.68
N PRO A 378 8.21 13.37 -5.49
CA PRO A 378 8.29 14.28 -6.62
C PRO A 378 7.20 13.94 -7.64
N ALA A 379 6.70 14.96 -8.34
CA ALA A 379 5.81 14.73 -9.48
C ALA A 379 6.60 14.16 -10.66
N ALA A 380 6.23 12.97 -11.11
CA ALA A 380 7.05 12.15 -11.99
C ALA A 380 7.01 12.58 -13.46
N GLY A 381 5.90 13.20 -13.90
CA GLY A 381 5.72 13.67 -15.27
C GLY A 381 5.77 15.20 -15.43
N PHE A 382 6.10 15.93 -14.36
CA PHE A 382 6.07 17.40 -14.36
C PHE A 382 7.11 18.05 -15.26
N SER A 383 6.70 19.08 -16.01
CA SER A 383 7.62 19.90 -16.83
C SER A 383 8.42 20.96 -16.05
N GLY A 384 8.17 21.11 -14.75
CA GLY A 384 8.79 22.11 -13.87
C GLY A 384 9.35 21.52 -12.57
N SER A 385 9.66 22.39 -11.61
CA SER A 385 10.36 22.02 -10.35
C SER A 385 9.46 21.68 -9.16
N GLY A 386 8.14 21.59 -9.37
CA GLY A 386 7.17 21.38 -8.29
C GLY A 386 6.65 22.67 -7.66
N PHE A 387 5.97 22.55 -6.51
CA PHE A 387 5.30 23.67 -5.85
C PHE A 387 6.14 24.42 -4.80
N ASN A 388 7.30 23.88 -4.41
CA ASN A 388 8.20 24.51 -3.44
C ASN A 388 7.49 24.87 -2.11
N ILE A 389 6.65 23.96 -1.61
CA ILE A 389 5.94 24.09 -0.33
C ILE A 389 6.75 23.54 0.86
N TYR A 390 7.75 22.70 0.59
CA TYR A 390 8.70 22.21 1.59
C TYR A 390 10.02 22.96 1.55
N SER A 391 10.66 23.09 2.71
CA SER A 391 11.98 23.71 2.87
C SER A 391 12.88 22.85 3.77
N THR A 392 14.06 22.47 3.27
CA THR A 392 15.09 21.74 4.01
C THR A 392 15.39 22.40 5.36
N GLY A 393 15.27 21.64 6.46
CA GLY A 393 15.53 22.10 7.83
C GLY A 393 14.39 22.88 8.48
N SER A 394 13.22 22.96 7.85
CA SER A 394 12.03 23.62 8.42
C SER A 394 11.09 22.60 9.06
N GLY A 395 10.71 22.82 10.32
CA GLY A 395 9.82 21.90 11.04
C GLY A 395 10.40 20.49 11.10
N TYR A 396 9.63 19.50 10.64
CA TYR A 396 10.06 18.10 10.52
C TYR A 396 10.74 17.76 9.18
N THR A 397 10.87 18.71 8.24
CA THR A 397 11.46 18.47 6.93
C THR A 397 12.98 18.39 7.01
N ILE A 398 13.54 17.20 6.79
CA ILE A 398 14.97 16.95 6.77
C ILE A 398 15.58 17.36 5.43
N GLN A 399 14.92 17.00 4.32
CA GLN A 399 15.38 17.33 2.97
C GLN A 399 14.19 17.62 2.06
N ALA A 400 14.28 18.70 1.28
CA ALA A 400 13.34 19.00 0.20
C ALA A 400 14.10 19.19 -1.13
N LEU A 401 13.59 18.66 -2.22
CA LEU A 401 14.20 18.73 -3.55
C LEU A 401 13.15 18.97 -4.65
N PRO A 402 13.54 19.64 -5.75
CA PRO A 402 12.60 19.91 -6.85
C PRO A 402 12.27 18.65 -7.63
N SER A 403 11.06 18.61 -8.18
CA SER A 403 10.61 17.64 -9.20
C SER A 403 11.31 17.89 -10.56
N PRO A 404 11.22 16.96 -11.54
CA PRO A 404 10.57 15.64 -11.50
C PRO A 404 11.51 14.45 -11.21
N GLY A 405 10.94 13.30 -10.88
CA GLY A 405 11.65 12.02 -10.78
C GLY A 405 10.84 10.92 -10.12
N HIS A 406 11.52 9.88 -9.65
CA HIS A 406 10.91 8.73 -8.97
C HIS A 406 11.77 8.29 -7.79
N VAL A 407 11.23 7.45 -6.92
CA VAL A 407 11.99 6.84 -5.82
C VAL A 407 12.20 5.36 -6.11
N ARG A 408 13.43 4.88 -5.91
CA ARG A 408 13.75 3.46 -5.83
C ARG A 408 14.04 3.11 -4.37
N VAL A 409 13.51 1.99 -3.91
CA VAL A 409 13.74 1.48 -2.56
C VAL A 409 14.42 0.13 -2.64
N HIS A 410 15.63 0.05 -2.10
CA HIS A 410 16.41 -1.19 -1.98
C HIS A 410 16.24 -1.76 -0.57
N VAL A 411 15.53 -2.88 -0.45
CA VAL A 411 15.22 -3.50 0.84
C VAL A 411 16.14 -4.69 1.10
N THR A 412 16.81 -4.66 2.25
CA THR A 412 17.59 -5.77 2.79
C THR A 412 17.14 -6.08 4.22
N PRO A 413 17.55 -7.22 4.80
CA PRO A 413 17.18 -7.55 6.19
C PRO A 413 17.72 -6.56 7.23
N SER A 414 18.71 -5.74 6.88
CA SER A 414 19.36 -4.81 7.79
C SER A 414 19.07 -3.34 7.48
N VAL A 415 18.62 -3.00 6.28
CA VAL A 415 18.33 -1.61 5.90
C VAL A 415 17.41 -1.55 4.68
N ALA A 416 16.52 -0.56 4.65
CA ALA A 416 15.80 -0.12 3.46
C ALA A 416 16.35 1.24 3.00
N THR A 417 17.01 1.28 1.83
CA THR A 417 17.60 2.50 1.26
C THR A 417 16.66 3.11 0.24
N PHE A 418 16.30 4.38 0.43
CA PHE A 418 15.43 5.17 -0.44
C PHE A 418 16.28 6.13 -1.27
N ASP A 419 16.32 5.90 -2.59
CA ASP A 419 17.01 6.74 -3.56
C ASP A 419 15.99 7.60 -4.33
N TYR A 420 16.05 8.92 -4.18
CA TYR A 420 15.37 9.84 -5.09
C TYR A 420 16.18 10.01 -6.37
N ILE A 421 15.63 9.54 -7.49
CA ILE A 421 16.26 9.56 -8.81
C ILE A 421 15.60 10.63 -9.67
N ALA A 422 16.40 11.57 -10.19
CA ALA A 422 15.93 12.61 -11.09
C ALA A 422 15.50 12.03 -12.45
N THR A 423 14.41 12.54 -13.03
CA THR A 423 14.05 12.18 -14.42
C THR A 423 15.17 12.53 -15.39
N SER A 424 15.77 13.72 -15.21
CA SER A 424 16.88 14.17 -16.03
C SER A 424 18.16 13.42 -15.67
N GLY A 425 18.66 12.59 -16.59
CA GLY A 425 19.92 11.88 -16.43
C GLY A 425 19.86 10.61 -15.58
N GLY A 426 18.74 10.31 -14.91
CA GLY A 426 18.58 9.09 -14.11
C GLY A 426 19.54 9.02 -12.92
N THR A 427 19.94 10.18 -12.37
CA THR A 427 20.91 10.25 -11.27
C THR A 427 20.21 10.29 -9.92
N VAL A 428 20.77 9.60 -8.93
CA VAL A 428 20.36 9.72 -7.53
C VAL A 428 20.70 11.12 -7.02
N ASN A 429 19.67 11.91 -6.71
CA ASN A 429 19.80 13.26 -6.15
C ASN A 429 19.97 13.23 -4.63
N TYR A 430 19.36 12.24 -3.97
CA TYR A 430 19.43 12.08 -2.53
C TYR A 430 19.13 10.63 -2.14
N SER A 431 19.77 10.16 -1.08
CA SER A 431 19.53 8.85 -0.49
C SER A 431 19.37 9.01 1.01
N PHE A 432 18.48 8.21 1.59
CA PHE A 432 18.42 8.01 3.04
C PHE A 432 18.09 6.54 3.34
N ASP A 433 18.42 6.13 4.56
CA ASP A 433 18.21 4.77 5.04
C ASP A 433 17.13 4.76 6.13
N ILE A 434 16.32 3.71 6.13
CA ILE A 434 15.46 3.32 7.23
C ILE A 434 15.96 1.97 7.75
N GLU A 435 16.33 1.91 9.02
CA GLU A 435 16.65 0.66 9.70
C GLU A 435 15.36 -0.14 9.95
N PRO A 436 15.40 -1.48 9.96
CA PRO A 436 14.24 -2.29 10.31
C PRO A 436 13.75 -1.91 11.70
N SER A 437 12.43 -1.97 11.91
CA SER A 437 11.89 -1.92 13.27
C SER A 437 12.59 -3.00 14.10
N GLU A 438 12.95 -2.66 15.34
CA GLU A 438 13.49 -3.68 16.23
C GLU A 438 12.45 -4.79 16.34
N ALA A 439 12.83 -6.02 15.95
CA ALA A 439 11.98 -7.17 16.19
C ALA A 439 11.57 -7.11 17.67
N PRO A 440 10.27 -7.17 17.99
CA PRO A 440 9.84 -7.06 19.38
C PRO A 440 10.66 -8.04 20.21
N GLU A 441 11.39 -7.53 21.22
CA GLU A 441 12.31 -8.35 21.99
C GLU A 441 11.58 -9.57 22.58
N GLY A 442 12.23 -10.72 22.54
CA GLY A 442 11.72 -11.97 23.14
C GLY A 442 11.19 -13.00 22.15
N MET A 443 10.98 -14.21 22.66
CA MET A 443 10.42 -15.35 21.93
C MET A 443 8.95 -15.47 22.32
N LEU A 444 8.02 -15.50 21.35
CA LEU A 444 6.59 -15.61 21.62
C LEU A 444 6.32 -16.89 22.42
N GLY A 445 5.75 -16.71 23.61
CA GLY A 445 5.50 -17.75 24.59
C GLY A 445 6.57 -17.93 25.67
N ASP A 446 7.78 -17.37 25.51
CA ASP A 446 8.85 -17.41 26.52
C ASP A 446 8.67 -16.23 27.49
N VAL A 447 7.77 -16.40 28.45
CA VAL A 447 7.39 -15.37 29.41
C VAL A 447 8.47 -15.14 30.46
N ASN A 448 9.27 -16.16 30.77
CA ASN A 448 10.33 -16.06 31.77
C ASN A 448 11.72 -15.71 31.18
N GLY A 449 11.85 -15.64 29.86
CA GLY A 449 13.09 -15.29 29.16
C GLY A 449 14.16 -16.38 29.24
N SER A 450 13.76 -17.65 29.36
CA SER A 450 14.69 -18.78 29.48
C SER A 450 15.29 -19.23 28.15
N GLY A 451 14.77 -18.74 27.03
CA GLY A 451 15.14 -19.17 25.67
C GLY A 451 14.39 -20.41 25.19
N GLY A 452 13.29 -20.79 25.85
CA GLY A 452 12.41 -21.88 25.47
C GLY A 452 10.97 -21.60 25.89
N VAL A 453 10.02 -22.23 25.21
CA VAL A 453 8.60 -22.14 25.54
C VAL A 453 8.12 -23.46 26.13
N ASP A 454 7.75 -23.46 27.41
CA ASP A 454 7.32 -24.67 28.10
C ASP A 454 6.18 -24.43 29.11
N SER A 455 5.80 -25.49 29.83
CA SER A 455 4.74 -25.43 30.85
C SER A 455 5.01 -24.46 32.00
N THR A 456 6.25 -24.01 32.20
CA THR A 456 6.61 -22.96 33.16
C THR A 456 6.05 -21.61 32.72
N ASP A 457 6.16 -21.27 31.45
CA ASP A 457 5.60 -20.02 30.90
C ASP A 457 4.08 -20.01 31.02
N ALA A 458 3.44 -21.13 30.68
CA ALA A 458 2.01 -21.29 30.85
C ALA A 458 1.55 -21.13 32.31
N LEU A 459 2.33 -21.67 33.26
CA LEU A 459 2.03 -21.52 34.68
C LEU A 459 2.16 -20.06 35.12
N ILE A 460 3.14 -19.32 34.61
CA ILE A 460 3.32 -17.90 34.91
C ILE A 460 2.13 -17.10 34.39
N VAL A 461 1.71 -17.34 33.13
CA VAL A 461 0.52 -16.71 32.52
C VAL A 461 -0.73 -17.00 33.35
N LEU A 462 -0.97 -18.27 33.70
CA LEU A 462 -2.15 -18.66 34.48
C LEU A 462 -2.13 -18.06 35.90
N SER A 463 -0.94 -17.96 36.50
CA SER A 463 -0.76 -17.30 37.80
C SER A 463 -1.06 -15.81 37.70
N ALA A 464 -0.61 -15.17 36.62
CA ALA A 464 -0.87 -13.76 36.35
C ALA A 464 -2.37 -13.48 36.14
N ASP A 465 -3.06 -14.29 35.35
CA ASP A 465 -4.50 -14.21 35.10
C ASP A 465 -5.30 -14.34 36.41
N ALA A 466 -4.88 -15.30 37.27
CA ALA A 466 -5.46 -15.51 38.60
C ALA A 466 -5.14 -14.42 39.63
N GLY A 467 -4.37 -13.38 39.28
CA GLY A 467 -4.01 -12.28 40.17
C GLY A 467 -2.93 -12.61 41.20
N ILE A 468 -2.18 -13.69 40.99
CA ILE A 468 -0.99 -14.01 41.79
C ILE A 468 0.14 -13.06 41.37
N ASN A 469 0.88 -12.52 42.34
CA ASN A 469 1.98 -11.58 42.04
C ASN A 469 3.08 -12.29 41.24
N VAL A 470 3.25 -11.85 40.00
CA VAL A 470 4.25 -12.31 39.03
C VAL A 470 5.06 -11.14 38.47
N THR A 471 5.11 -10.02 39.20
CA THR A 471 5.72 -8.76 38.75
C THR A 471 7.16 -8.89 38.24
N SER A 472 7.90 -9.93 38.67
CA SER A 472 9.24 -10.26 38.15
C SER A 472 9.29 -10.70 36.69
N PHE A 473 8.15 -11.10 36.12
CA PHE A 473 8.00 -11.56 34.73
C PHE A 473 7.22 -10.55 33.86
N CYS A 474 6.99 -9.34 34.39
CA CYS A 474 6.28 -8.28 33.69
C CYS A 474 7.27 -7.27 33.10
N PRO A 475 7.00 -6.67 31.94
CA PRO A 475 5.77 -6.81 31.15
C PRO A 475 5.67 -8.17 30.43
N MET A 476 4.47 -8.77 30.42
CA MET A 476 4.23 -10.15 29.96
C MET A 476 3.87 -10.22 28.47
N ASN A 477 4.47 -9.37 27.66
CA ASN A 477 4.11 -9.20 26.25
C ASN A 477 4.17 -10.51 25.46
N CYS A 478 5.21 -11.31 25.68
CA CYS A 478 5.38 -12.62 25.05
C CYS A 478 4.33 -13.66 25.48
N GLY A 479 3.52 -13.37 26.50
CA GLY A 479 2.48 -14.26 26.99
C GLY A 479 1.18 -14.20 26.20
N ASP A 480 0.98 -13.22 25.31
CA ASP A 480 -0.21 -13.10 24.46
C ASP A 480 0.06 -13.85 23.15
N VAL A 481 -0.10 -15.18 23.22
CA VAL A 481 0.29 -16.08 22.13
C VAL A 481 -0.79 -16.24 21.09
N ASN A 482 -2.04 -15.90 21.42
CA ASN A 482 -3.12 -15.81 20.43
C ASN A 482 -3.27 -14.41 19.81
N ARG A 483 -2.52 -13.42 20.33
CA ARG A 483 -2.47 -12.02 19.86
C ARG A 483 -3.83 -11.33 19.96
N ASP A 484 -4.63 -11.65 20.97
CA ASP A 484 -5.92 -10.99 21.20
C ASP A 484 -5.80 -9.70 22.03
N GLY A 485 -4.58 -9.31 22.39
CA GLY A 485 -4.26 -8.13 23.18
C GLY A 485 -4.37 -8.35 24.68
N LEU A 486 -4.70 -9.57 25.13
CA LEU A 486 -4.80 -9.95 26.53
C LEU A 486 -3.85 -11.12 26.81
N VAL A 487 -3.31 -11.16 28.04
CA VAL A 487 -2.59 -12.34 28.52
C VAL A 487 -3.44 -13.03 29.57
N ASN A 488 -4.00 -14.19 29.25
CA ASN A 488 -4.96 -14.86 30.12
C ASN A 488 -4.85 -16.40 30.06
N SER A 489 -5.76 -17.08 30.75
CA SER A 489 -5.81 -18.55 30.78
C SER A 489 -5.96 -19.23 29.41
N THR A 490 -6.45 -18.52 28.38
CA THR A 490 -6.46 -19.00 26.99
C THR A 490 -5.05 -19.17 26.46
N ASP A 491 -4.19 -18.17 26.66
CA ASP A 491 -2.77 -18.23 26.28
C ASP A 491 -2.04 -19.35 27.00
N ALA A 492 -2.28 -19.47 28.31
CA ALA A 492 -1.70 -20.56 29.10
C ALA A 492 -2.09 -21.95 28.55
N LEU A 493 -3.34 -22.12 28.08
CA LEU A 493 -3.78 -23.37 27.49
C LEU A 493 -3.10 -23.64 26.15
N ILE A 494 -2.90 -22.61 25.33
CA ILE A 494 -2.19 -22.73 24.05
C ILE A 494 -0.73 -23.11 24.30
N LEU A 495 -0.06 -22.44 25.24
CA LEU A 495 1.31 -22.75 25.67
C LEU A 495 1.45 -24.19 26.17
N LEU A 496 0.54 -24.65 27.04
CA LEU A 496 0.54 -26.06 27.50
C LEU A 496 0.30 -27.04 26.36
N SER A 497 -0.54 -26.68 25.39
CA SER A 497 -0.79 -27.52 24.22
C SER A 497 0.47 -27.64 23.35
N PHE A 498 1.17 -26.53 23.15
CA PHE A 498 2.46 -26.48 22.46
C PHE A 498 3.53 -27.33 23.17
N ASP A 499 3.73 -27.15 24.49
CA ASP A 499 4.67 -27.93 25.31
C ASP A 499 4.37 -29.44 25.26
N ALA A 500 3.08 -29.81 25.22
CA ALA A 500 2.64 -31.19 25.08
C ALA A 500 2.82 -31.79 23.67
N GLY A 501 3.32 -31.01 22.71
CA GLY A 501 3.51 -31.43 21.31
C GLY A 501 2.19 -31.55 20.53
N LEU A 502 1.13 -30.90 20.98
CA LEU A 502 -0.12 -30.79 20.22
C LEU A 502 0.03 -29.70 19.16
N GLY A 503 -0.60 -29.91 18.00
CA GLY A 503 -0.62 -28.89 16.95
C GLY A 503 -1.39 -27.65 17.42
N VAL A 504 -0.71 -26.51 17.42
CA VAL A 504 -1.29 -25.18 17.66
C VAL A 504 -1.10 -24.32 16.39
N SER A 505 -2.02 -23.41 16.14
CA SER A 505 -2.03 -22.57 14.93
C SER A 505 -1.34 -21.21 15.14
N PHE A 506 -0.40 -21.13 16.08
CA PHE A 506 0.23 -19.89 16.52
C PHE A 506 1.76 -20.00 16.46
N ASP A 507 2.43 -18.87 16.26
CA ASP A 507 3.87 -18.74 16.02
C ASP A 507 4.74 -18.91 17.29
N ILE A 508 4.31 -19.78 18.20
CA ILE A 508 4.99 -20.02 19.47
C ILE A 508 6.43 -20.49 19.23
N GLY A 509 7.38 -19.89 19.95
CA GLY A 509 8.80 -20.19 19.83
C GLY A 509 9.52 -19.37 18.74
N LEU A 510 8.81 -18.50 18.03
CA LEU A 510 9.40 -17.55 17.08
C LEU A 510 9.60 -16.17 17.74
N PRO A 511 10.56 -15.34 17.25
CA PRO A 511 10.66 -13.95 17.68
C PRO A 511 9.39 -13.14 17.39
N GLY A 512 9.14 -12.07 18.14
CA GLY A 512 8.06 -11.12 17.84
C GLY A 512 6.90 -11.14 18.83
N CYS A 513 7.21 -10.90 20.10
CA CYS A 513 6.22 -10.66 21.15
C CYS A 513 5.36 -9.43 20.81
N PRO A 514 4.05 -9.40 21.09
CA PRO A 514 3.23 -8.20 20.97
C PRO A 514 3.89 -6.96 21.61
N LEU A 515 3.91 -5.81 20.93
CA LEU A 515 4.50 -4.58 21.48
C LEU A 515 3.66 -3.97 22.60
N THR A 516 2.33 -4.10 22.48
CA THR A 516 1.35 -3.56 23.43
C THR A 516 0.29 -4.61 23.72
N ILE A 517 0.06 -4.86 25.00
CA ILE A 517 -0.99 -5.73 25.52
C ILE A 517 -1.62 -5.12 26.76
N THR A 518 -2.83 -5.53 27.10
CA THR A 518 -3.36 -5.34 28.44
C THR A 518 -2.66 -6.32 29.38
N GLN A 519 -1.85 -5.79 30.29
CA GLN A 519 -1.11 -6.62 31.25
C GLN A 519 -2.08 -7.39 32.18
N PRO A 520 -1.77 -8.66 32.51
CA PRO A 520 -2.62 -9.46 33.38
C PRO A 520 -2.66 -8.91 34.80
N SER A 521 -3.69 -9.28 35.56
CA SER A 521 -3.94 -8.72 36.90
C SER A 521 -2.76 -8.93 37.88
N GLY A 522 -2.04 -10.04 37.76
CA GLY A 522 -0.84 -10.35 38.54
C GLY A 522 0.38 -9.46 38.28
N CYS A 523 0.41 -8.69 37.18
CA CYS A 523 1.44 -7.67 36.91
C CYS A 523 1.19 -6.34 37.65
N SER A 524 -0.01 -6.15 38.19
CA SER A 524 -0.40 -4.93 38.92
C SER A 524 -0.49 -5.14 40.43
N ALA A 525 -0.12 -6.33 40.92
CA ALA A 525 -0.18 -6.68 42.33
C ALA A 525 1.03 -6.10 43.10
N PRO A 526 0.83 -5.46 44.28
CA PRO A 526 1.91 -4.87 45.08
C PRO A 526 2.87 -5.90 45.68
#